data_AF-A0A7X1PGH2-F1
#
_entry.id   AF-A0A7X1PGH2-F1
#
_cell.length_a   1.000
_cell.length_b   1.000
_cell.length_c   1.000
_cell.angle_alpha   90.00
_cell.angle_beta   90.00
_cell.angle_gamma   90.00
#
_symmetry.space_group_name_H-M   'P 1'
#
loop_
_entity.id
_entity.type
_entity.pdbx_description
1 polymer ?
#
loop_
_entity_poly.entity_id
_entity_poly.type
_entity_poly.pdbx_seq_one_letter_code
_entity_poly.pdbx_strand_id
1 'polypeptide(L)'
;MSVNIGNNYFTGVPFPLVLYDRFFHIYEDGKSFNLDVFRWDETTKSATYEVLAGKPQNEEISTNPTGIVTFANQLGVFLFKFRPKPGVSQIFGQVPVDDLWEVRISDRKIEVYRGETLVVTLERDQMTNMKIGLQLFPDGSLAIGVNRLPDGMQLVPRI
;
A
#
# COMPACT_ATOMS: atom_id res chain seq x y z
N MET A 1 -16.66 -1.11 9.29
CA MET A 1 -15.43 -0.32 9.02
C MET A 1 -15.51 0.16 7.59
N SER A 2 -15.27 1.45 7.36
CA SER A 2 -15.16 2.01 6.01
C SER A 2 -13.76 2.61 5.90
N VAL A 3 -13.05 2.32 4.82
CA VAL A 3 -11.77 2.93 4.49
C VAL A 3 -11.99 3.77 3.24
N ASN A 4 -11.65 5.05 3.32
CA ASN A 4 -11.71 5.96 2.19
C ASN A 4 -10.29 6.17 1.69
N ILE A 5 -10.04 5.74 0.45
CA ILE A 5 -8.74 5.94 -0.20
C ILE A 5 -8.99 6.73 -1.47
N GLY A 6 -8.73 8.02 -1.39
CA GLY A 6 -9.21 8.95 -2.39
C GLY A 6 -10.73 9.11 -2.34
N ASN A 7 -11.35 9.18 -3.52
CA ASN A 7 -12.81 9.10 -3.66
C ASN A 7 -13.33 7.65 -3.73
N ASN A 8 -12.47 6.66 -3.43
CA ASN A 8 -12.86 5.26 -3.45
C ASN A 8 -13.33 4.84 -2.06
N TYR A 9 -14.50 4.21 -2.02
CA TYR A 9 -15.20 3.86 -0.80
C TYR A 9 -15.18 2.35 -0.59
N PHE A 10 -14.40 1.90 0.40
CA PHE A 10 -14.26 0.48 0.76
C PHE A 10 -15.00 0.20 2.06
N THR A 11 -16.09 -0.56 2.02
CA THR A 11 -16.87 -0.89 3.23
C THR A 11 -16.75 -2.36 3.59
N GLY A 12 -16.45 -2.60 4.87
CA GLY A 12 -16.31 -3.93 5.46
C GLY A 12 -15.01 -4.63 5.10
N VAL A 13 -14.10 -3.96 4.39
CA VAL A 13 -12.89 -4.56 3.84
C VAL A 13 -11.69 -3.61 3.93
N PRO A 14 -10.51 -4.11 4.27
CA PRO A 14 -9.27 -3.37 4.12
C PRO A 14 -8.82 -3.37 2.65
N PHE A 15 -8.21 -2.27 2.20
CA PHE A 15 -7.65 -2.16 0.84
C PHE A 15 -6.26 -2.81 0.79
N PRO A 16 -6.06 -3.91 0.05
CA PRO A 16 -4.74 -4.47 -0.18
C PRO A 16 -4.11 -3.74 -1.38
N LEU A 17 -3.19 -2.82 -1.12
CA LEU A 17 -2.20 -2.44 -2.11
C LEU A 17 -0.99 -3.37 -1.90
N VAL A 18 -0.59 -4.08 -2.96
CA VAL A 18 0.59 -4.94 -2.94
C VAL A 18 1.58 -4.42 -3.97
N LEU A 19 2.74 -3.97 -3.49
CA LEU A 19 3.85 -3.57 -4.33
C LEU A 19 4.95 -4.61 -4.22
N TYR A 20 5.12 -5.42 -5.26
CA TYR A 20 6.06 -6.54 -5.25
C TYR A 20 5.74 -7.54 -4.13
N ASP A 21 6.51 -7.55 -3.05
CA ASP A 21 6.37 -8.46 -1.91
C ASP A 21 5.86 -7.77 -0.62
N ARG A 22 5.43 -6.50 -0.74
CA ARG A 22 4.98 -5.68 0.39
C ARG A 22 3.49 -5.42 0.33
N PHE A 23 2.85 -5.64 1.46
CA PHE A 23 1.45 -5.36 1.70
C PHE A 23 1.31 -4.02 2.40
N PHE A 24 0.51 -3.14 1.81
CA PHE A 24 0.10 -1.86 2.36
C PHE A 24 -1.30 -2.04 2.91
N HIS A 25 -1.42 -2.02 4.23
CA HIS A 25 -2.69 -2.09 4.93
C HIS A 25 -3.04 -0.70 5.45
N ILE A 26 -3.99 -0.08 4.77
CA ILE A 26 -4.44 1.28 5.02
C ILE A 26 -5.77 1.22 5.78
N TYR A 27 -5.87 1.94 6.89
CA TYR A 27 -7.06 1.94 7.74
C TYR A 27 -7.21 3.23 8.55
N GLU A 28 -8.41 3.47 9.08
CA GLU A 28 -8.69 4.55 10.03
C GLU A 28 -9.07 3.97 11.39
N ASP A 29 -8.54 4.53 12.48
CA ASP A 29 -8.85 4.13 13.87
C ASP A 29 -9.81 5.11 14.58
N GLY A 30 -10.55 5.89 13.79
CA GLY A 30 -11.46 6.93 14.28
C GLY A 30 -10.79 8.22 14.76
N LYS A 31 -9.46 8.27 14.89
CA LYS A 31 -8.69 9.48 15.21
C LYS A 31 -7.72 9.87 14.10
N SER A 32 -7.18 8.87 13.41
CA SER A 32 -6.13 9.07 12.43
C SER A 32 -6.17 8.04 11.33
N PHE A 33 -5.70 8.47 10.16
CA PHE A 33 -5.38 7.59 9.04
C PHE A 33 -4.04 6.92 9.31
N ASN A 34 -4.04 5.60 9.29
CA ASN A 34 -2.91 4.75 9.63
C ASN A 34 -2.49 3.88 8.45
N LEU A 35 -1.24 3.45 8.50
CA LEU A 35 -0.66 2.55 7.53
C LEU A 35 0.22 1.52 8.23
N ASP A 36 -0.05 0.25 7.95
CA ASP A 36 0.90 -0.83 8.16
C ASP A 36 1.55 -1.20 6.81
N VAL A 37 2.85 -1.44 6.84
CA VAL A 37 3.61 -2.02 5.72
C VAL A 37 4.30 -3.27 6.23
N PHE A 38 4.07 -4.41 5.57
CA PHE A 38 4.66 -5.67 5.99
C PHE A 38 4.89 -6.61 4.81
N ARG A 39 5.77 -7.58 5.04
CA ARG A 39 5.99 -8.72 4.15
C ARG A 39 5.32 -9.93 4.77
N TRP A 40 4.77 -10.80 3.94
CA TRP A 40 4.14 -12.05 4.39
C TRP A 40 5.05 -13.24 4.08
N ASP A 41 5.37 -14.03 5.10
CA ASP A 41 6.07 -15.30 4.94
C ASP A 41 5.05 -16.43 4.83
N GLU A 42 4.95 -17.03 3.63
CA GLU A 42 4.03 -18.13 3.35
C GLU A 42 4.39 -19.43 4.07
N THR A 43 5.64 -19.60 4.49
CA THR A 43 6.13 -20.80 5.18
C THR A 43 5.75 -20.76 6.65
N THR A 44 6.00 -19.63 7.31
CA THR A 44 5.69 -19.44 8.74
C THR A 44 4.28 -18.92 8.98
N LYS A 45 3.57 -18.50 7.92
CA LYS A 45 2.23 -17.89 7.98
C LYS A 45 2.19 -16.69 8.91
N SER A 46 3.22 -15.84 8.81
CA SER A 46 3.37 -14.66 9.67
C SER A 46 3.77 -13.41 8.89
N ALA A 47 3.37 -12.26 9.43
CA ALA A 47 3.73 -10.95 8.90
C ALA A 47 4.98 -10.39 9.58
N THR A 48 5.94 -9.92 8.79
CA THR A 48 7.07 -9.12 9.27
C THR A 48 6.79 -7.65 8.96
N TYR A 49 6.50 -6.87 10.00
CA TYR A 49 6.16 -5.45 9.86
C TYR A 49 7.40 -4.60 9.66
N GLU A 50 7.39 -3.81 8.60
CA GLU A 50 8.37 -2.74 8.32
C GLU A 50 7.84 -1.41 8.86
N VAL A 51 6.52 -1.19 8.77
CA VAL A 51 5.81 -0.04 9.33
C VAL A 51 4.58 -0.54 10.07
N LEU A 52 4.32 -0.01 11.26
CA LEU A 52 3.17 -0.32 12.09
C LEU A 52 2.51 0.96 12.60
N ALA A 53 1.23 1.15 12.31
CA ALA A 53 0.45 2.34 12.63
C ALA A 53 1.20 3.65 12.25
N GLY A 54 1.75 3.67 11.04
CA GLY A 54 2.51 4.80 10.50
C GLY A 54 3.92 4.99 11.09
N LYS A 55 4.41 4.06 11.93
CA LYS A 55 5.75 4.14 12.55
C LYS A 55 6.66 3.02 12.05
N PRO A 56 7.93 3.31 11.68
CA PRO A 56 8.88 2.28 11.28
C PRO A 56 9.13 1.28 12.42
N GLN A 57 9.34 0.01 12.09
CA GLN A 57 9.66 -1.06 13.05
C GLN A 57 11.12 -1.50 13.01
N ASN A 58 11.86 -1.22 11.93
CA ASN A 58 13.26 -1.61 11.77
C ASN A 58 14.20 -0.38 11.82
N GLU A 59 15.40 -0.56 12.41
CA GLU A 59 16.38 0.51 12.62
C GLU A 59 17.05 0.97 11.32
N GLU A 60 17.08 0.13 10.28
CA GLU A 60 17.65 0.46 8.97
C GLU A 60 16.77 1.39 8.11
N ILE A 61 15.63 1.84 8.65
CA ILE A 61 14.68 2.69 7.95
C ILE A 61 15.03 4.17 8.21
N SER A 62 15.60 4.82 7.20
CA SER A 62 15.76 6.28 7.24
C SER A 62 14.38 6.94 7.14
N THR A 63 13.98 7.66 8.19
CA THR A 63 12.76 8.47 8.21
C THR A 63 13.09 9.95 8.24
N ASN A 64 12.46 10.71 7.36
CA ASN A 64 12.48 12.18 7.40
C ASN A 64 11.24 12.69 8.17
N PRO A 65 11.25 13.91 8.75
CA PRO A 65 10.15 14.46 9.55
C PRO A 65 8.82 14.64 8.79
N THR A 66 8.78 14.33 7.49
CA THR A 66 7.56 14.29 6.67
C THR A 66 7.05 12.87 6.35
N GLY A 67 7.49 11.84 7.09
CA GLY A 67 7.00 10.47 6.93
C GLY A 67 7.48 9.78 5.64
N ILE A 68 8.61 10.24 5.09
CA ILE A 68 9.28 9.56 3.96
C ILE A 68 10.03 8.37 4.52
N VAL A 69 9.74 7.17 4.03
CA VAL A 69 10.29 5.90 4.49
C VAL A 69 11.02 5.28 3.29
N THR A 70 12.34 5.39 3.28
CA THR A 70 13.16 4.84 2.17
C THR A 70 13.77 3.52 2.58
N PHE A 71 13.63 2.50 1.73
CA PHE A 71 14.27 1.20 1.89
C PHE A 71 15.27 0.98 0.77
N ALA A 72 16.51 0.67 1.10
CA ALA A 72 17.50 0.20 0.13
C ALA A 72 17.79 -1.26 0.43
N ASN A 73 17.44 -2.18 -0.47
CA ASN A 73 17.89 -3.56 -0.39
C ASN A 73 18.78 -3.90 -1.60
N GLN A 74 19.32 -5.12 -1.63
CA GLN A 74 20.21 -5.58 -2.71
C GLN A 74 19.54 -5.61 -4.10
N LEU A 75 18.20 -5.54 -4.17
CA LEU A 75 17.41 -5.54 -5.40
C LEU A 75 17.10 -4.12 -5.91
N GLY A 76 17.55 -3.08 -5.20
CA GLY A 76 17.31 -1.68 -5.54
C GLY A 76 16.72 -0.89 -4.37
N VAL A 77 16.40 0.37 -4.63
CA VAL A 77 15.78 1.25 -3.63
C VAL A 77 14.26 1.16 -3.79
N PHE A 78 13.59 0.54 -2.82
CA PHE A 78 12.15 0.66 -2.65
C PHE A 78 11.88 1.96 -1.90
N LEU A 79 11.26 2.93 -2.55
CA LEU A 79 10.96 4.22 -1.93
C LEU A 79 9.48 4.33 -1.66
N PHE A 80 9.14 4.62 -0.42
CA PHE A 80 7.77 4.92 -0.04
C PHE A 80 7.68 6.19 0.79
N LYS A 81 6.53 6.86 0.69
CA LYS A 81 6.30 8.10 1.38
C LYS A 81 4.86 8.21 1.79
N PHE A 82 4.67 8.28 3.10
CA PHE A 82 3.38 8.46 3.73
C PHE A 82 3.24 9.87 4.26
N ARG A 83 2.17 10.55 3.88
CA ARG A 83 1.82 11.89 4.33
C ARG A 83 0.34 11.90 4.71
N PRO A 84 -0.02 11.77 6.00
CA PRO A 84 -1.40 11.88 6.44
C PRO A 84 -1.84 13.36 6.43
N LYS A 85 -1.90 13.97 5.25
CA LYS A 85 -2.36 15.35 5.04
C LYS A 85 -3.53 15.35 4.05
N PRO A 86 -4.64 16.05 4.35
CA PRO A 86 -5.72 16.26 3.40
C PRO A 86 -5.22 16.99 2.13
N GLY A 87 -5.80 16.70 0.96
CA GLY A 87 -5.56 17.47 -0.27
C GLY A 87 -4.21 17.25 -0.98
N VAL A 88 -3.39 16.30 -0.53
CA VAL A 88 -2.12 15.93 -1.19
C VAL A 88 -2.05 14.42 -1.40
N SER A 89 -1.16 13.96 -2.28
CA SER A 89 -0.86 12.53 -2.36
C SER A 89 -0.38 12.02 -0.99
N GLN A 90 -1.19 11.17 -0.40
CA GLN A 90 -1.00 10.61 0.92
C GLN A 90 0.00 9.45 0.91
N ILE A 91 0.04 8.72 -0.20
CA ILE A 91 0.96 7.61 -0.41
C ILE A 91 1.63 7.77 -1.77
N PHE A 92 2.96 7.62 -1.76
CA PHE A 92 3.77 7.45 -2.96
C PHE A 92 4.63 6.21 -2.74
N GLY A 93 4.57 5.22 -3.62
CA GLY A 93 5.39 4.00 -3.55
C GLY A 93 6.06 3.72 -4.88
N GLN A 94 7.32 3.31 -4.86
CA GLN A 94 8.13 3.09 -6.06
C GLN A 94 8.93 1.79 -5.96
N VAL A 95 8.78 0.89 -6.93
CA VAL A 95 9.54 -0.37 -7.02
C VAL A 95 10.22 -0.49 -8.40
N PRO A 96 11.51 -0.90 -8.45
CA PRO A 96 12.22 -1.14 -9.70
C PRO A 96 12.03 -2.59 -10.18
N VAL A 97 10.85 -2.92 -10.69
CA VAL A 97 10.53 -4.27 -11.22
C VAL A 97 10.40 -4.19 -12.73
N ASP A 98 11.38 -4.74 -13.45
CA ASP A 98 11.63 -4.61 -14.91
C ASP A 98 11.86 -3.17 -15.41
N ASP A 99 11.18 -2.21 -14.79
CA ASP A 99 11.15 -0.77 -15.04
C ASP A 99 10.76 -0.05 -13.74
N LEU A 100 10.70 1.28 -13.76
CA LEU A 100 10.28 2.09 -12.63
C LEU A 100 8.75 2.09 -12.50
N TRP A 101 8.21 1.32 -11.56
CA TRP A 101 6.79 1.40 -11.24
C TRP A 101 6.54 2.35 -10.09
N GLU A 102 5.48 3.13 -10.19
CA GLU A 102 5.13 4.13 -9.20
C GLU A 102 3.62 4.13 -8.93
N VAL A 103 3.24 4.11 -7.66
CA VAL A 103 1.84 4.24 -7.22
C VAL A 103 1.66 5.53 -6.42
N ARG A 104 0.73 6.37 -6.87
CA ARG A 104 0.33 7.60 -6.20
C ARG A 104 -1.10 7.49 -5.71
N ILE A 105 -1.31 7.71 -4.42
CA ILE A 105 -2.64 7.76 -3.82
C ILE A 105 -2.86 9.17 -3.28
N SER A 106 -3.94 9.82 -3.68
CA SER A 106 -4.39 11.11 -3.15
C SER A 106 -5.74 10.98 -2.45
N ASP A 107 -6.27 12.12 -1.98
CA ASP A 107 -7.64 12.26 -1.50
C ASP A 107 -8.70 12.15 -2.62
N ARG A 108 -8.30 11.95 -3.88
CA ARG A 108 -9.24 11.78 -5.01
C ARG A 108 -9.12 10.45 -5.73
N LYS A 109 -7.90 9.95 -5.94
CA LYS A 109 -7.65 8.82 -6.85
C LYS A 109 -6.41 8.03 -6.48
N ILE A 110 -6.33 6.83 -7.04
CA ILE A 110 -5.12 6.00 -7.06
C ILE A 110 -4.64 5.94 -8.50
N GLU A 111 -3.37 6.28 -8.72
CA GLU A 111 -2.73 6.23 -10.03
C GLU A 111 -1.53 5.29 -9.99
N VAL A 112 -1.36 4.52 -11.07
CA VAL A 112 -0.19 3.67 -11.26
C VAL A 112 0.52 4.10 -12.53
N TYR A 113 1.83 4.32 -12.44
CA TYR A 113 2.69 4.71 -13.55
C TYR A 113 3.76 3.63 -13.78
N ARG A 114 4.18 3.52 -15.04
CA ARG A 114 5.39 2.81 -15.47
C ARG A 114 6.28 3.83 -16.18
N GLY A 115 7.40 4.19 -15.55
CA GLY A 115 8.17 5.37 -15.92
C GLY A 115 7.29 6.62 -15.85
N GLU A 116 7.21 7.36 -16.96
CA GLU A 116 6.35 8.55 -17.09
C GLU A 116 4.94 8.22 -17.62
N THR A 117 4.66 6.95 -17.96
CA THR A 117 3.40 6.54 -18.56
C THR A 117 2.37 6.18 -17.48
N LEU A 118 1.23 6.87 -17.47
CA LEU A 118 0.09 6.49 -16.65
C LEU A 118 -0.53 5.19 -17.18
N VAL A 119 -0.54 4.15 -16.34
CA VAL A 119 -1.06 2.82 -16.69
C VAL A 119 -2.51 2.66 -16.26
N VAL A 120 -2.84 3.06 -15.01
CA VAL A 120 -4.22 3.00 -14.53
C VAL A 120 -4.54 4.12 -13.55
N THR A 121 -5.83 4.48 -13.51
CA THR A 121 -6.42 5.34 -12.50
C THR A 121 -7.65 4.66 -11.91
N LEU A 122 -7.73 4.59 -10.58
CA LEU A 122 -8.92 4.22 -9.83
C LEU A 122 -9.50 5.47 -9.16
N GLU A 123 -10.73 5.83 -9.54
CA GLU A 123 -11.43 7.01 -9.04
C GLU A 123 -12.93 6.72 -8.94
N ARG A 124 -13.51 7.05 -7.78
CA ARG A 124 -14.95 6.88 -7.46
C ARG A 124 -15.44 5.44 -7.51
N ASP A 125 -14.55 4.49 -7.21
CA ASP A 125 -14.89 3.08 -7.06
C ASP A 125 -15.61 2.84 -5.74
N GLN A 126 -16.66 2.01 -5.77
CA GLN A 126 -17.38 1.57 -4.56
C GLN A 126 -17.31 0.05 -4.45
N MET A 127 -16.83 -0.42 -3.31
CA MET A 127 -16.61 -1.84 -3.06
C MET A 127 -17.18 -2.22 -1.71
N THR A 128 -17.96 -3.31 -1.67
CA THR A 128 -18.69 -3.73 -0.48
C THR A 128 -18.51 -5.23 -0.27
N ASN A 129 -18.14 -5.65 0.94
CA ASN A 129 -18.03 -7.04 1.39
C ASN A 129 -17.02 -7.95 0.65
N MET A 130 -16.34 -7.44 -0.38
CA MET A 130 -15.28 -8.16 -1.10
C MET A 130 -13.96 -7.41 -1.02
N LYS A 131 -12.88 -8.11 -0.67
CA LYS A 131 -11.55 -7.52 -0.70
C LYS A 131 -11.14 -7.38 -2.15
N ILE A 132 -10.81 -6.17 -2.55
CA ILE A 132 -10.31 -5.89 -3.88
C ILE A 132 -9.15 -4.93 -3.76
N GLY A 133 -8.12 -5.16 -4.57
CA GLY A 133 -6.88 -4.42 -4.45
C GLY A 133 -6.16 -4.21 -5.76
N LEU A 134 -4.99 -3.60 -5.63
CA LEU A 134 -4.00 -3.45 -6.67
C LEU A 134 -2.80 -4.31 -6.31
N GLN A 135 -2.33 -5.13 -7.25
CA GLN A 135 -1.15 -5.96 -7.06
C GLN A 135 -0.20 -5.80 -8.23
N LEU A 136 1.01 -5.33 -7.94
CA LEU A 136 2.14 -5.35 -8.86
C LEU A 136 3.02 -6.57 -8.55
N PHE A 137 3.13 -7.49 -9.51
CA PHE A 137 3.86 -8.74 -9.36
C PHE A 137 5.37 -8.58 -9.65
N PRO A 138 6.19 -9.57 -9.24
CA PRO A 138 7.62 -9.60 -9.54
C PRO A 138 8.03 -9.59 -11.01
N ASP A 139 7.13 -9.90 -11.92
CA ASP A 139 7.33 -9.88 -13.37
C ASP A 139 6.81 -8.58 -14.02
N GLY A 140 6.56 -7.56 -13.20
CA GLY A 140 6.05 -6.26 -13.65
C GLY A 140 4.58 -6.30 -14.10
N SER A 141 3.88 -7.43 -14.01
CA SER A 141 2.45 -7.46 -14.31
C SER A 141 1.63 -6.76 -13.23
N LEU A 142 0.55 -6.08 -13.64
CA LEU A 142 -0.36 -5.36 -12.75
C LEU A 142 -1.73 -6.03 -12.79
N ALA A 143 -2.28 -6.37 -11.63
CA ALA A 143 -3.67 -6.82 -11.49
C ALA A 143 -4.49 -5.87 -10.61
N ILE A 144 -5.77 -5.75 -10.98
CA ILE A 144 -6.75 -4.88 -10.35
C ILE A 144 -7.95 -5.74 -9.97
N GLY A 145 -8.59 -5.44 -8.85
CA GLY A 145 -9.74 -6.22 -8.38
C GLY A 145 -9.32 -7.52 -7.70
N VAL A 146 -8.05 -7.63 -7.30
CA VAL A 146 -7.50 -8.89 -6.78
C VAL A 146 -7.91 -9.09 -5.33
N ASN A 147 -8.53 -10.24 -5.04
CA ASN A 147 -8.80 -10.73 -3.69
C ASN A 147 -7.76 -11.78 -3.29
N ARG A 148 -6.47 -11.53 -3.55
CA ARG A 148 -5.41 -12.45 -3.13
C ARG A 148 -4.71 -11.88 -1.91
N LEU A 149 -5.27 -12.19 -0.75
CA LEU A 149 -4.41 -12.31 0.42
C LEU A 149 -3.68 -13.66 0.32
N PRO A 150 -2.38 -13.70 0.64
CA PRO A 150 -1.66 -14.93 0.94
C PRO A 150 -2.47 -15.91 1.79
N ASP A 151 -2.25 -17.21 1.60
CA ASP A 151 -2.99 -18.24 2.33
C ASP A 151 -2.76 -18.10 3.84
N GLY A 152 -3.85 -18.01 4.61
CA GLY A 152 -3.82 -17.82 6.06
C GLY A 152 -3.67 -16.37 6.53
N MET A 153 -3.45 -15.43 5.60
CA MET A 153 -3.37 -14.01 5.94
C MET A 153 -4.76 -13.41 6.16
N GLN A 154 -4.92 -12.74 7.31
CA GLN A 154 -6.08 -11.91 7.60
C GLN A 154 -5.64 -10.47 7.79
N LEU A 155 -6.20 -9.57 7.00
CA LEU A 155 -6.13 -8.14 7.29
C LEU A 155 -7.13 -7.88 8.41
N VAL A 156 -6.63 -7.77 9.65
CA VAL A 156 -7.47 -7.57 10.83
C VAL A 156 -7.65 -6.06 11.05
N PRO A 157 -8.90 -5.58 11.22
CA PRO A 157 -9.16 -4.26 11.77
C PRO A 157 -8.43 -4.09 13.10
N ARG A 158 -7.46 -3.18 13.18
CA ARG A 158 -6.89 -2.78 14.48
C ARG A 158 -7.88 -1.79 15.10
N ILE A 159 -8.58 -2.23 16.14
CA ILE A 159 -9.53 -1.43 16.94
C ILE A 159 -8.76 -0.68 18.03
#